data_AF-D9XI14-F1
#
_entry.id   AF-D9XI14-F1
#
_cell.length_a   1.000
_cell.length_b   1.000
_cell.length_c   1.000
_cell.angle_alpha   90.00
_cell.angle_beta   90.00
_cell.angle_gamma   90.00
#
_symmetry.space_group_name_H-M   'P 1'
#
loop_
_entity.id
_entity.type
_entity.pdbx_description
1 polymer ?
#
loop_
_entity_poly.entity_id
_entity_poly.type
_entity_poly.pdbx_seq_one_letter_code
_entity_poly.pdbx_strand_id
1 'polypeptide(L)'
;MTDQQLRGLEKTRAGNDLALRAELALTALAETKHWRVADDQEIIRVPHATWSNALTQLDNGAFVDVLIPVTTVEARATGARRIREAKTAIRDGRYEHAVALARAALDPVREACNTRRVHDQAVQKKAGERDQEERWAMLTQSAYALFSGAPHDDSGTTENFTWTRADAVAAVATAAGLLARLEDLP
;
A
#
# COMPACT_ATOMS: atom_id res chain seq x y z
N MET A 1 -2.07 -11.72 -20.72
CA MET A 1 -2.56 -11.64 -19.33
C MET A 1 -3.16 -10.25 -19.14
N THR A 2 -4.38 -10.13 -18.62
CA THR A 2 -5.05 -8.84 -18.41
C THR A 2 -4.84 -8.31 -16.99
N ASP A 3 -4.96 -7.00 -16.77
CA ASP A 3 -4.86 -6.39 -15.42
C ASP A 3 -5.84 -7.00 -14.41
N GLN A 4 -7.02 -7.40 -14.88
CA GLN A 4 -8.02 -8.06 -14.04
C GLN A 4 -7.55 -9.44 -13.58
N GLN A 5 -6.90 -10.20 -14.46
CA GLN A 5 -6.32 -11.51 -14.12
C GLN A 5 -5.15 -11.34 -13.14
N LEU A 6 -4.30 -10.34 -13.36
CA LEU A 6 -3.18 -10.01 -12.48
C LEU A 6 -3.63 -9.66 -11.06
N ARG A 7 -4.66 -8.81 -10.94
CA ARG A 7 -5.27 -8.46 -9.65
C ARG A 7 -5.93 -9.65 -8.96
N GLY A 8 -6.54 -10.56 -9.74
CA GLY A 8 -7.10 -11.80 -9.22
C GLY A 8 -6.03 -12.71 -8.59
N LEU A 9 -4.88 -12.83 -9.27
CA LEU A 9 -3.74 -13.60 -8.76
C LEU A 9 -3.17 -13.00 -7.46
N GLU A 10 -2.98 -11.67 -7.42
CA GLU A 10 -2.49 -10.99 -6.22
C GLU A 10 -3.44 -11.14 -5.02
N LYS A 11 -4.75 -11.05 -5.26
CA LYS A 11 -5.75 -11.23 -4.20
C LYS A 11 -5.72 -12.64 -3.62
N THR A 12 -5.54 -13.66 -4.46
CA THR A 12 -5.47 -15.06 -4.03
C THR A 12 -4.16 -15.37 -3.30
N ARG A 13 -3.06 -14.73 -3.73
CA ARG A 13 -1.72 -14.89 -3.14
C ARG A 13 -1.64 -14.31 -1.72
N ALA A 14 -2.28 -13.15 -1.51
CA ALA A 14 -2.32 -12.46 -0.21
C ALA A 14 -0.93 -12.28 0.43
N GLY A 15 0.10 -12.03 -0.38
CA GLY A 15 1.48 -11.84 0.12
C GLY A 15 2.37 -13.09 0.12
N ASN A 16 1.82 -14.30 -0.07
CA ASN A 16 2.58 -15.56 -0.07
C ASN A 16 3.22 -15.89 -1.44
N ASP A 17 3.78 -17.09 -1.61
CA ASP A 17 4.20 -17.60 -2.92
C ASP A 17 3.00 -17.84 -3.85
N LEU A 18 3.21 -17.70 -5.16
CA LEU A 18 2.20 -18.03 -6.15
C LEU A 18 2.30 -19.53 -6.48
N ALA A 19 1.22 -20.27 -6.24
CA ALA A 19 1.09 -21.67 -6.66
C ALA A 19 0.29 -21.76 -7.95
N LEU A 20 0.92 -22.28 -9.00
CA LEU A 20 0.27 -22.58 -10.26
C LEU A 20 0.08 -24.09 -10.36
N ARG A 21 -1.13 -24.52 -10.73
CA ARG A 21 -1.39 -25.92 -11.04
C ARG A 21 -1.36 -26.09 -12.55
N ALA A 22 -0.42 -26.91 -13.03
CA ALA A 22 -0.38 -27.33 -14.41
C ALA A 22 -1.02 -28.71 -14.52
N GLU A 23 -2.02 -28.84 -15.40
CA GLU A 23 -2.61 -30.13 -15.78
C GLU A 23 -2.01 -30.53 -17.12
N LEU A 24 -1.29 -31.65 -17.14
CA LEU A 24 -0.57 -32.16 -18.30
C LEU A 24 -1.33 -33.36 -18.84
N ALA A 25 -1.79 -33.27 -20.10
CA ALA A 25 -2.45 -34.36 -20.79
C ALA A 25 -1.62 -34.81 -21.99
N LEU A 26 -1.17 -36.06 -21.99
CA LEU A 26 -0.49 -36.66 -23.14
C LEU A 26 -1.49 -37.46 -23.97
N THR A 27 -1.56 -37.16 -25.26
CA THR A 27 -2.40 -37.90 -26.22
C THR A 27 -1.50 -38.52 -27.27
N ALA A 28 -1.62 -39.82 -27.49
CA ALA A 28 -0.88 -40.50 -28.55
C ALA A 28 -1.56 -40.24 -29.89
N LEU A 29 -0.77 -39.76 -30.84
CA LEU A 29 -1.19 -39.56 -32.22
C LEU A 29 -0.90 -40.84 -33.01
N ALA A 30 -1.60 -41.92 -32.71
CA ALA A 30 -1.59 -43.12 -33.54
C ALA A 30 -2.83 -43.12 -34.45
N GLU A 31 -2.60 -43.39 -35.74
CA GLU A 31 -3.58 -43.27 -36.82
C GLU A 31 -4.90 -43.97 -36.44
N THR A 32 -5.97 -43.17 -36.38
CA THR A 32 -7.41 -43.50 -36.20
C THR A 32 -8.05 -43.41 -34.82
N LYS A 33 -7.33 -43.37 -33.68
CA LYS A 33 -7.96 -43.10 -32.36
C LYS A 33 -7.05 -42.31 -31.41
N HIS A 34 -7.53 -41.15 -30.96
CA HIS A 34 -6.91 -40.34 -29.91
C HIS A 34 -7.23 -40.93 -28.53
N TRP A 35 -6.31 -41.69 -27.95
CA TRP A 35 -6.41 -42.16 -26.57
C TRP A 35 -5.49 -41.32 -25.68
N ARG A 36 -6.03 -40.87 -24.54
CA ARG A 36 -5.26 -40.14 -23.51
C ARG A 36 -4.33 -41.17 -22.85
N VAL A 37 -3.03 -40.95 -22.95
CA VAL A 37 -1.97 -41.90 -22.55
C VAL A 37 -1.58 -41.70 -21.09
N ALA A 38 -1.59 -40.46 -20.64
CA ALA A 38 -1.26 -40.08 -19.28
C ALA A 38 -1.91 -38.74 -18.93
N ASP A 39 -2.16 -38.57 -17.64
CA ASP A 39 -2.51 -37.31 -17.01
C ASP A 39 -1.58 -37.12 -15.82
N ASP A 40 -1.06 -35.91 -15.65
CA ASP A 40 -0.29 -35.54 -14.46
C ASP A 40 -0.66 -34.13 -13.99
N GLN A 41 -0.51 -33.90 -12.69
CA GLN A 41 -0.73 -32.61 -12.06
C GLN A 41 0.53 -32.15 -11.35
N GLU A 42 1.09 -31.05 -11.82
CA GLU A 42 2.26 -30.45 -11.20
C GLU A 42 1.91 -29.14 -10.51
N ILE A 43 2.41 -28.97 -9.28
CA ILE A 43 2.31 -27.71 -8.54
C ILE A 43 3.62 -26.96 -8.72
N ILE A 44 3.59 -25.91 -9.52
CA ILE A 44 4.71 -25.00 -9.72
C ILE A 44 4.60 -23.89 -8.67
N ARG A 45 5.61 -23.78 -7.80
CA ARG A 45 5.71 -22.68 -6.85
C ARG A 45 6.60 -21.59 -7.41
N VAL A 46 6.07 -20.39 -7.51
CA VAL A 46 6.81 -19.18 -7.83
C VAL A 46 7.07 -18.43 -6.53
N PRO A 47 8.33 -18.35 -6.07
CA PRO A 47 8.66 -17.63 -4.85
C PRO A 47 8.23 -16.17 -4.93
N HIS A 48 7.85 -15.59 -3.80
CA HIS A 48 7.45 -14.18 -3.70
C HIS A 48 8.43 -13.23 -4.41
N ALA A 49 9.73 -13.36 -4.15
CA ALA A 49 10.76 -12.51 -4.75
C ALA A 49 10.80 -12.63 -6.28
N THR A 50 10.67 -13.84 -6.83
CA THR A 50 10.66 -14.08 -8.28
C THR A 50 9.42 -13.47 -8.94
N TRP A 51 8.27 -13.60 -8.29
CA TRP A 51 7.02 -13.01 -8.77
C TRP A 51 7.05 -11.48 -8.74
N SER A 52 7.50 -10.88 -7.65
CA SER A 52 7.66 -9.42 -7.52
C SER A 52 8.62 -8.86 -8.58
N ASN A 53 9.71 -9.57 -8.87
CA ASN A 53 10.66 -9.19 -9.91
C ASN A 53 10.05 -9.30 -11.32
N ALA A 54 9.24 -10.33 -11.59
CA ALA A 54 8.56 -10.49 -12.86
C ALA A 54 7.53 -9.37 -13.11
N LEU A 55 6.82 -8.92 -12.07
CA LEU A 55 5.93 -7.75 -12.14
C LEU A 55 6.69 -6.46 -12.45
N THR A 56 7.91 -6.33 -11.94
CA THR A 56 8.78 -5.18 -12.18
C THR A 56 9.31 -5.17 -13.63
N GLN A 57 9.57 -6.34 -14.21
CA GLN A 57 10.10 -6.50 -15.58
C GLN A 57 9.06 -6.29 -16.69
N LEU A 58 7.76 -6.27 -16.37
CA LEU A 58 6.67 -6.04 -17.33
C LEU A 58 6.48 -4.55 -17.73
N ASP A 59 7.44 -3.68 -17.35
CA ASP A 59 7.62 -2.29 -17.79
C ASP A 59 6.36 -1.39 -17.76
N ASN A 60 5.86 -1.13 -16.55
CA ASN A 60 4.89 -0.04 -16.33
C ASN A 60 5.06 0.65 -14.97
N GLY A 61 6.31 1.00 -14.64
CA GLY A 61 6.68 1.88 -13.52
C GLY A 61 7.14 1.12 -12.29
N ALA A 62 8.31 1.50 -11.77
CA ALA A 62 8.78 1.07 -10.45
C ALA A 62 7.77 1.53 -9.40
N PHE A 63 6.89 0.62 -8.96
CA PHE A 63 5.99 0.88 -7.85
C PHE A 63 6.74 0.64 -6.54
N VAL A 64 6.68 1.60 -5.63
CA VAL A 64 6.87 1.29 -4.21
C VAL A 64 5.54 0.69 -3.76
N ASP A 65 5.45 -0.64 -3.81
CA ASP A 65 4.33 -1.36 -3.23
C ASP A 65 4.44 -1.27 -1.71
N VAL A 66 3.73 -0.31 -1.13
CA VAL A 66 3.50 -0.32 0.30
C VAL A 66 2.43 -1.36 0.58
N LEU A 67 2.88 -2.55 0.97
CA LEU A 67 2.01 -3.59 1.50
C LEU A 67 1.35 -3.04 2.76
N ILE A 68 0.02 -3.03 2.75
CA ILE A 68 -0.74 -2.61 3.91
C ILE A 68 -1.03 -3.88 4.73
N PRO A 69 -0.56 -3.98 5.96
CA PRO A 69 -0.77 -5.15 6.80
C PRO A 69 -2.23 -5.51 6.95
N VAL A 70 -2.53 -6.80 6.81
CA VAL A 70 -3.75 -7.36 7.39
C VAL A 70 -3.50 -7.52 8.88
N THR A 71 -4.24 -6.76 9.67
CA THR A 71 -4.06 -6.68 11.12
C THR A 71 -5.41 -6.88 11.81
N THR A 72 -5.38 -7.52 12.98
CA THR A 72 -6.54 -7.69 13.85
C THR A 72 -6.81 -6.45 14.72
N VAL A 73 -5.89 -5.47 14.72
CA VAL A 73 -6.05 -4.20 15.44
C VAL A 73 -6.97 -3.29 14.64
N GLU A 74 -8.18 -3.05 15.16
CA GLU A 74 -9.26 -2.35 14.47
C GLU A 74 -8.85 -0.96 13.93
N ALA A 75 -8.10 -0.19 14.71
CA ALA A 75 -7.63 1.13 14.30
C ALA A 75 -6.70 1.05 13.08
N ARG A 76 -5.79 0.08 13.06
CA ARG A 76 -4.85 -0.14 11.94
C ARG A 76 -5.58 -0.67 10.70
N ALA A 77 -6.55 -1.56 10.88
CA ALA A 77 -7.44 -2.03 9.82
C ALA A 77 -8.27 -0.88 9.20
N THR A 78 -8.69 0.08 10.02
CA THR A 78 -9.38 1.30 9.56
C THR A 78 -8.45 2.19 8.73
N GLY A 79 -7.22 2.43 9.18
CA GLY A 79 -6.20 3.13 8.38
C GLY A 79 -5.93 2.44 7.04
N ALA A 80 -5.81 1.11 7.06
CA ALA A 80 -5.61 0.29 5.88
C ALA A 80 -6.77 0.38 4.86
N ARG A 81 -8.01 0.42 5.35
CA ARG A 81 -9.20 0.67 4.51
C ARG A 81 -9.13 2.05 3.85
N ARG A 82 -8.83 3.10 4.61
CA ARG A 82 -8.73 4.49 4.11
C ARG A 82 -7.69 4.64 3.00
N ILE A 83 -6.54 3.98 3.11
CA ILE A 83 -5.51 3.98 2.06
C ILE A 83 -6.02 3.31 0.77
N ARG A 84 -6.77 2.21 0.86
CA ARG A 84 -7.38 1.55 -0.32
C ARG A 84 -8.44 2.43 -0.98
N GLU A 85 -9.24 3.12 -0.19
CA GLU A 85 -10.21 4.11 -0.67
C GLU A 85 -9.49 5.29 -1.35
N ALA A 86 -8.38 5.77 -0.79
CA ALA A 86 -7.57 6.84 -1.37
C ALA A 86 -6.97 6.45 -2.73
N LYS A 87 -6.47 5.22 -2.89
CA LYS A 87 -6.02 4.69 -4.20
C LYS A 87 -7.15 4.69 -5.22
N THR A 88 -8.37 4.37 -4.80
CA THR A 88 -9.56 4.42 -5.65
C THR A 88 -9.87 5.87 -6.06
N ALA A 89 -9.82 6.81 -5.10
CA ALA A 89 -10.02 8.22 -5.36
C ALA A 89 -9.00 8.82 -6.35
N ILE A 90 -7.73 8.43 -6.27
CA ILE A 90 -6.68 8.83 -7.24
C ILE A 90 -7.05 8.37 -8.65
N ARG A 91 -7.48 7.11 -8.81
CA ARG A 91 -7.91 6.57 -10.10
C ARG A 91 -9.10 7.35 -10.66
N ASP A 92 -10.02 7.77 -9.80
CA ASP A 92 -11.21 8.52 -10.18
C ASP A 92 -10.95 10.04 -10.34
N GLY A 93 -9.69 10.50 -10.27
CA GLY A 93 -9.33 11.92 -10.40
C GLY A 93 -9.67 12.80 -9.19
N ARG A 94 -10.09 12.21 -8.07
CA ARG A 94 -10.50 12.90 -6.84
C ARG A 94 -9.31 13.08 -5.88
N TYR A 95 -8.35 13.91 -6.27
CA TYR A 95 -7.05 14.01 -5.60
C TYR A 95 -7.13 14.60 -4.19
N GLU A 96 -7.87 15.69 -3.99
CA GLU A 96 -8.09 16.29 -2.66
C GLU A 96 -8.73 15.29 -1.70
N HIS A 97 -9.76 14.57 -2.15
CA HIS A 97 -10.39 13.52 -1.37
C HIS A 97 -9.41 12.37 -1.03
N ALA A 98 -8.52 12.01 -1.96
CA ALA A 98 -7.47 11.03 -1.69
C ALA A 98 -6.50 11.51 -0.59
N VAL A 99 -6.13 12.81 -0.60
CA VAL A 99 -5.29 13.42 0.45
C VAL A 99 -6.02 13.47 1.79
N ALA A 100 -7.32 13.80 1.81
CA ALA A 100 -8.12 13.77 3.03
C ALA A 100 -8.20 12.36 3.64
N LEU A 101 -8.36 11.32 2.80
CA LEU A 101 -8.31 9.92 3.24
C LEU A 101 -6.91 9.52 3.75
N ALA A 102 -5.84 9.98 3.10
CA ALA A 102 -4.47 9.76 3.56
C ALA A 102 -4.20 10.43 4.93
N ARG A 103 -4.70 11.66 5.15
CA ARG A 103 -4.68 12.34 6.46
C ARG A 103 -5.37 11.49 7.52
N ALA A 104 -6.59 11.04 7.24
CA ALA A 104 -7.35 10.22 8.19
C ALA A 104 -6.67 8.85 8.43
N ALA A 105 -5.93 8.31 7.47
CA ALA A 105 -5.16 7.07 7.67
C ALA A 105 -4.00 7.23 8.67
N LEU A 106 -3.59 8.47 8.98
CA LEU A 106 -2.56 8.75 9.99
C LEU A 106 -3.09 8.78 11.42
N ASP A 107 -4.40 8.86 11.66
CA ASP A 107 -4.96 8.93 13.03
C ASP A 107 -4.48 7.77 13.91
N PRO A 108 -4.54 6.48 13.47
CA PRO A 108 -4.04 5.35 14.27
C PRO A 108 -2.55 5.45 14.58
N VAL A 109 -1.76 6.00 13.65
CA VAL A 109 -0.30 6.20 13.85
C VAL A 109 -0.06 7.22 14.95
N ARG A 110 -0.81 8.34 14.89
CA ARG A 110 -0.67 9.42 15.86
C ARG A 110 -1.07 9.02 17.26
N GLU A 111 -2.14 8.24 17.37
CA GLU A 111 -2.60 7.67 18.64
C GLU A 111 -1.59 6.67 19.20
N ALA A 112 -1.22 5.65 18.43
CA ALA A 112 -0.32 4.59 18.88
C ALA A 112 1.07 5.10 19.28
N CYS A 113 1.58 6.13 18.60
CA CYS A 113 2.91 6.68 18.85
C CYS A 113 2.89 7.90 19.79
N ASN A 114 1.73 8.30 20.35
CA ASN A 114 1.59 9.55 21.10
C ASN A 114 2.21 10.77 20.36
N THR A 115 2.07 10.80 19.02
CA THR A 115 2.85 11.68 18.14
C THR A 115 2.77 13.13 18.56
N ARG A 116 1.60 13.62 18.97
CA ARG A 116 1.42 15.01 19.40
C ARG A 116 2.31 15.37 20.59
N ARG A 117 2.29 14.53 21.64
CA ARG A 117 3.10 14.76 22.85
C ARG A 117 4.59 14.74 22.53
N VAL A 118 5.03 13.75 21.77
CA VAL A 118 6.45 13.59 21.40
C VAL A 118 6.91 14.73 20.50
N HIS A 119 6.08 15.12 19.52
CA HIS A 119 6.34 16.28 18.66
C HIS A 119 6.51 17.57 19.49
N ASP A 120 5.57 17.87 20.39
CA ASP A 120 5.58 19.11 21.17
C ASP A 120 6.82 19.22 22.09
N GLN A 121 7.38 18.08 22.50
CA GLN A 121 8.68 18.02 23.17
C GLN A 121 9.85 18.22 22.19
N ALA A 122 9.80 17.56 21.04
CA ALA A 122 10.86 17.57 20.02
C ALA A 122 11.07 18.93 19.34
N VAL A 123 10.02 19.77 19.22
CA VAL A 123 10.14 21.10 18.61
C VAL A 123 11.03 22.04 19.43
N GLN A 124 11.18 21.79 20.73
CA GLN A 124 12.04 22.58 21.62
C GLN A 124 13.53 22.20 21.47
N LYS A 125 13.83 21.08 20.81
CA LYS A 125 15.20 20.60 20.57
C LYS A 125 15.71 21.02 19.19
N LYS A 126 17.03 21.19 19.06
CA LYS A 126 17.66 21.37 17.74
C LYS A 126 17.55 20.08 16.94
N ALA A 127 17.53 20.19 15.61
CA ALA A 127 17.36 19.03 14.73
C ALA A 127 18.42 17.93 14.95
N GLY A 128 19.65 18.27 15.37
CA GLY A 128 20.71 17.30 15.70
C GLY A 128 20.52 16.59 17.03
N GLU A 129 19.75 17.16 17.96
CA GLU A 129 19.56 16.67 19.34
C GLU A 129 18.35 15.75 19.47
N ARG A 130 17.55 15.62 18.40
CA ARG A 130 16.36 14.77 18.37
C ARG A 130 16.76 13.31 18.24
N ASP A 131 16.17 12.47 19.08
CA ASP A 131 16.28 11.02 18.95
C ASP A 131 15.43 10.47 17.80
N GLN A 132 15.44 9.15 17.61
CA GLN A 132 14.73 8.50 16.52
C GLN A 132 13.20 8.65 16.65
N GLU A 133 12.64 8.53 17.85
CA GLU A 133 11.20 8.63 18.08
C GLU A 133 10.72 10.06 17.82
N GLU A 134 11.48 11.04 18.29
CA GLU A 134 11.24 12.46 18.05
C GLU A 134 11.27 12.82 16.57
N ARG A 135 12.23 12.27 15.81
CA ARG A 135 12.29 12.47 14.35
C ARG A 135 11.10 11.87 13.63
N TRP A 136 10.64 10.69 14.05
CA TRP A 136 9.41 10.10 13.52
C TRP A 136 8.19 10.95 13.86
N ALA A 137 8.09 11.44 15.10
CA ALA A 137 7.00 12.32 15.51
C ALA A 137 6.95 13.61 14.68
N MET A 138 8.12 14.21 14.38
CA MET A 138 8.22 15.35 13.46
C MET A 138 7.68 15.00 12.08
N LEU A 139 8.12 13.88 11.49
CA LEU A 139 7.67 13.47 10.15
C LEU A 139 6.16 13.19 10.11
N THR A 140 5.63 12.44 11.07
CA THR A 140 4.20 12.12 11.15
C THR A 140 3.36 13.38 11.35
N GLN A 141 3.80 14.29 12.23
CA GLN A 141 3.07 15.53 12.48
C GLN A 141 3.12 16.48 11.27
N SER A 142 4.26 16.60 10.58
CA SER A 142 4.36 17.38 9.35
C SER A 142 3.48 16.83 8.22
N ALA A 143 3.48 15.50 8.02
CA ALA A 143 2.60 14.85 7.05
C ALA A 143 1.13 15.12 7.38
N TYR A 144 0.73 14.91 8.64
CA TYR A 144 -0.64 15.16 9.09
C TYR A 144 -1.05 16.64 8.89
N ALA A 145 -0.18 17.59 9.23
CA ALA A 145 -0.45 19.01 9.08
C ALA A 145 -0.62 19.41 7.61
N LEU A 146 0.27 18.93 6.73
CA LEU A 146 0.17 19.18 5.29
C LEU A 146 -1.15 18.63 4.72
N PHE A 147 -1.46 17.36 5.00
CA PHE A 147 -2.66 16.71 4.44
C PHE A 147 -3.95 17.22 5.09
N SER A 148 -3.87 17.87 6.26
CA SER A 148 -5.00 18.57 6.87
C SER A 148 -5.42 19.79 6.07
N GLY A 149 -4.66 20.25 5.09
CA GLY A 149 -5.16 21.27 4.15
C GLY A 149 -6.26 20.77 3.23
N ALA A 150 -6.36 19.45 2.96
CA ALA A 150 -7.34 18.93 2.01
C ALA A 150 -8.81 19.05 2.45
N PRO A 151 -9.18 18.77 3.72
CA PRO A 151 -10.58 18.94 4.15
C PRO A 151 -10.89 20.33 4.73
N HIS A 152 -10.04 21.34 4.55
CA HIS A 152 -10.19 22.67 5.16
C HIS A 152 -10.13 23.78 4.10
N ASP A 153 -10.99 24.79 4.25
CA ASP A 153 -11.00 26.02 3.44
C ASP A 153 -10.76 27.24 4.35
N ASP A 154 -9.71 27.18 5.17
CA ASP A 154 -9.37 28.23 6.12
C ASP A 154 -8.81 29.45 5.36
N SER A 155 -9.44 30.61 5.56
CA SER A 155 -9.09 31.82 4.82
C SER A 155 -7.64 32.26 5.04
N GLY A 156 -6.97 32.66 3.97
CA GLY A 156 -5.57 33.05 3.96
C GLY A 156 -4.57 31.87 4.04
N THR A 157 -5.05 30.63 4.07
CA THR A 157 -4.18 29.44 4.15
C THR A 157 -4.62 28.35 3.17
N THR A 158 -5.53 27.46 3.57
CA THR A 158 -5.83 26.23 2.83
C THR A 158 -6.83 26.43 1.69
N GLU A 159 -7.58 27.54 1.67
CA GLU A 159 -8.55 27.88 0.61
C GLU A 159 -7.94 27.94 -0.81
N ASN A 160 -6.61 28.07 -0.91
CA ASN A 160 -5.89 28.15 -2.19
C ASN A 160 -5.11 26.86 -2.51
N PHE A 161 -5.25 25.81 -1.70
CA PHE A 161 -4.53 24.57 -1.94
C PHE A 161 -5.12 23.85 -3.15
N THR A 162 -4.24 23.44 -4.06
CA THR A 162 -4.63 22.63 -5.21
C THR A 162 -3.89 21.31 -5.16
N TRP A 163 -4.63 20.21 -5.16
CA TRP A 163 -4.08 18.88 -5.01
C TRP A 163 -3.95 18.21 -6.38
N THR A 164 -2.70 17.92 -6.78
CA THR A 164 -2.43 17.20 -8.01
C THR A 164 -2.46 15.69 -7.78
N ARG A 165 -2.44 14.94 -8.88
CA ARG A 165 -2.23 13.48 -8.82
C ARG A 165 -0.93 13.12 -8.09
N ALA A 166 0.13 13.89 -8.29
CA ALA A 166 1.43 13.63 -7.67
C ALA A 166 1.36 13.81 -6.14
N ASP A 167 0.68 14.86 -5.68
CA ASP A 167 0.49 15.12 -4.25
C ASP A 167 -0.33 14.01 -3.58
N ALA A 168 -1.42 13.57 -4.24
CA ALA A 168 -2.24 12.48 -3.75
C ALA A 168 -1.46 11.16 -3.65
N VAL A 169 -0.63 10.85 -4.65
CA VAL A 169 0.26 9.66 -4.61
C VAL A 169 1.26 9.77 -3.46
N ALA A 170 1.91 10.92 -3.29
CA ALA A 170 2.87 11.15 -2.22
C ALA A 170 2.20 11.04 -0.83
N ALA A 171 0.99 11.57 -0.68
CA ALA A 171 0.23 11.50 0.57
C ALA A 171 -0.13 10.06 0.93
N VAL A 172 -0.63 9.29 -0.05
CA VAL A 172 -0.99 7.88 0.13
C VAL A 172 0.25 7.04 0.48
N ALA A 173 1.38 7.23 -0.22
CA ALA A 173 2.62 6.51 0.06
C ALA A 173 3.16 6.84 1.46
N THR A 174 3.15 8.12 1.85
CA THR A 174 3.58 8.58 3.17
C THR A 174 2.72 7.97 4.27
N ALA A 175 1.40 8.03 4.14
CA ALA A 175 0.47 7.48 5.10
C ALA A 175 0.61 5.96 5.24
N ALA A 176 0.77 5.26 4.12
CA ALA A 176 0.96 3.81 4.13
C ALA A 176 2.28 3.40 4.80
N GLY A 177 3.39 4.08 4.50
CA GLY A 177 4.69 3.78 5.13
C GLY A 177 4.68 4.04 6.63
N LEU A 178 4.04 5.14 7.06
CA LEU A 178 3.87 5.46 8.49
C LEU A 178 2.94 4.47 9.20
N LEU A 179 1.91 3.95 8.52
CA LEU A 179 1.02 2.93 9.05
C LEU A 179 1.71 1.56 9.18
N ALA A 180 2.53 1.17 8.20
CA ALA A 180 3.29 -0.08 8.23
C ALA A 180 4.25 -0.14 9.42
N ARG A 181 4.82 1.00 9.84
CA ARG A 181 5.65 1.08 11.06
C ARG A 181 4.92 0.66 12.33
N LEU A 182 3.58 0.65 12.34
CA LEU A 182 2.81 0.13 13.47
C LEU A 182 2.81 -1.39 13.55
N GLU A 183 3.20 -2.14 12.52
CA GLU A 183 3.28 -3.61 12.60
C GLU A 183 4.20 -4.08 13.71
N ASP A 184 5.32 -3.37 13.90
CA ASP A 184 6.33 -3.69 14.91
C ASP A 184 5.94 -3.20 16.32
N LEU A 185 4.83 -2.47 16.45
CA LEU A 185 4.33 -1.98 17.74
C LEU A 185 3.18 -2.88 18.23
N PRO A 186 3.18 -3.24 19.53
CA PRO A 186 2.12 -4.08 20.12
C PRO A 186 0.72 -3.47 19.95
#